data_AF-F2LFG7-F1
#
_entry.id   AF-F2LFG7-F1
#
_cell.length_a   1.000
_cell.length_b   1.000
_cell.length_c   1.000
_cell.angle_alpha   90.00
_cell.angle_beta   90.00
_cell.angle_gamma   90.00
#
_symmetry.space_group_name_H-M   'P 1'
#
loop_
_entity.id
_entity.type
_entity.pdbx_description
1 polymer ?
#
loop_
_entity_poly.entity_id
_entity_poly.type
_entity_poly.pdbx_seq_one_letter_code
_entity_poly.pdbx_strand_id
1 'polypeptide(L)'
;MNVTKFDMHSTSCQKKFPHDLHSTDCQKISQVLARVGEKWSVLIIMLLAGGPRRFTEIKRAINGISQRMLTLCLRGLERDGLIKRTVHAVMPPHVEYELTPLGHSLTKSVIALGSWANDHIADIDAARQAFDAREGNEEVAKHRVK
;
A
#
# COMPACT_ATOMS: atom_id res chain seq x y z
N MET A 1 -1.69 -38.06 -43.00
CA MET A 1 -2.70 -38.62 -42.07
C MET A 1 -2.29 -38.28 -40.65
N ASN A 2 -3.08 -37.40 -40.04
CA ASN A 2 -3.35 -37.09 -38.63
C ASN A 2 -2.34 -37.37 -37.50
N VAL A 3 -1.97 -36.22 -36.91
CA VAL A 3 -1.75 -35.84 -35.51
C VAL A 3 -2.48 -36.67 -34.42
N THR A 4 -1.80 -36.86 -33.27
CA THR A 4 -2.22 -36.69 -31.85
C THR A 4 -1.10 -37.29 -30.97
N LYS A 5 -0.70 -36.82 -29.78
CA LYS A 5 -1.04 -35.77 -28.79
C LYS A 5 0.15 -35.78 -27.79
N PHE A 6 0.72 -34.65 -27.33
CA PHE A 6 0.47 -34.04 -26.00
C PHE A 6 0.44 -35.09 -24.86
N ASP A 7 1.33 -35.11 -23.86
CA ASP A 7 1.41 -34.07 -22.84
C ASP A 7 2.72 -34.04 -22.04
N MET A 8 3.19 -32.81 -21.88
CA MET A 8 4.25 -32.32 -21.02
C MET A 8 3.61 -32.10 -19.64
N HIS A 9 4.06 -32.80 -18.59
CA HIS A 9 3.57 -32.61 -17.22
C HIS A 9 3.94 -31.21 -16.70
N SER A 10 3.11 -30.25 -17.07
CA SER A 10 3.01 -28.91 -16.51
C SER A 10 2.33 -29.01 -15.14
N THR A 11 3.11 -28.92 -14.06
CA THR A 11 2.55 -28.58 -12.75
C THR A 11 2.67 -27.08 -12.54
N SER A 12 1.90 -26.31 -13.33
CA SER A 12 1.72 -24.88 -13.12
C SER A 12 0.62 -24.67 -12.07
N CYS A 13 1.03 -24.44 -10.83
CA CYS A 13 0.16 -23.94 -9.76
C CYS A 13 -0.13 -22.44 -10.00
N GLN A 14 -0.99 -22.14 -10.97
CA GLN A 14 -1.52 -20.79 -11.17
C GLN A 14 -2.50 -20.46 -10.03
N LYS A 15 -2.08 -19.53 -9.17
CA LYS A 15 -2.93 -18.92 -8.13
C LYS A 15 -4.05 -18.14 -8.83
N LYS A 16 -5.27 -18.67 -8.76
CA LYS A 16 -6.49 -18.05 -9.29
C LYS A 16 -6.79 -16.78 -8.49
N PHE A 17 -6.74 -15.61 -9.14
CA PHE A 17 -7.43 -14.43 -8.66
C PHE A 17 -8.94 -14.66 -8.82
N PRO A 18 -9.77 -14.38 -7.80
CA PRO A 18 -11.21 -14.57 -7.89
C PRO A 18 -11.82 -13.58 -8.89
N HIS A 19 -12.57 -14.10 -9.86
CA HIS A 19 -13.10 -13.34 -11.01
C HIS A 19 -14.47 -12.69 -10.78
N ASP A 20 -15.00 -12.66 -9.55
CA ASP A 20 -16.31 -12.08 -9.25
C ASP A 20 -16.20 -10.84 -8.34
N LEU A 21 -16.15 -9.65 -8.97
CA LEU A 21 -16.04 -8.34 -8.30
C LEU A 21 -17.31 -7.89 -7.54
N HIS A 22 -18.37 -8.71 -7.54
CA HIS A 22 -19.68 -8.40 -6.94
C HIS A 22 -20.01 -9.17 -5.66
N SER A 23 -19.08 -9.97 -5.13
CA SER A 23 -19.26 -10.64 -3.84
C SER A 23 -19.04 -9.68 -2.66
N THR A 24 -19.76 -9.87 -1.55
CA THR A 24 -19.56 -9.10 -0.30
C THR A 24 -18.12 -9.20 0.21
N ASP A 25 -17.43 -10.30 -0.10
CA ASP A 25 -16.03 -10.50 0.24
C ASP A 25 -15.09 -9.65 -0.62
N CYS A 26 -15.42 -9.42 -1.89
CA CYS A 26 -14.67 -8.49 -2.74
C CYS A 26 -14.73 -7.05 -2.19
N GLN A 27 -15.88 -6.61 -1.66
CA GLN A 27 -15.99 -5.29 -1.04
C GLN A 27 -15.13 -5.17 0.22
N LYS A 28 -15.12 -6.19 1.08
CA LYS A 28 -14.27 -6.21 2.28
C LYS A 28 -12.78 -6.24 1.91
N ILE A 29 -12.40 -7.05 0.92
CA ILE A 29 -11.03 -7.11 0.41
C ILE A 29 -10.63 -5.74 -0.15
N SER A 30 -11.49 -5.09 -0.94
CA SER A 30 -11.22 -3.76 -1.48
C SER A 30 -11.07 -2.71 -0.38
N GLN A 31 -11.83 -2.78 0.71
CA GLN A 31 -11.68 -1.86 1.85
C GLN A 31 -10.34 -2.05 2.56
N VAL A 32 -9.93 -3.31 2.77
CA VAL A 32 -8.62 -3.63 3.35
C VAL A 32 -7.49 -3.18 2.42
N LEU A 33 -7.59 -3.46 1.12
CA LEU A 33 -6.60 -3.01 0.13
C LEU A 33 -6.55 -1.49 0.00
N ALA A 34 -7.70 -0.80 0.08
CA ALA A 34 -7.73 0.66 0.10
C ALA A 34 -7.00 1.19 1.34
N ARG A 35 -7.25 0.63 2.53
CA ARG A 35 -6.57 1.02 3.77
C ARG A 35 -5.07 0.80 3.70
N VAL A 36 -4.65 -0.39 3.26
CA VAL A 36 -3.24 -0.76 3.15
C VAL A 36 -2.56 0.04 2.05
N GLY A 37 -3.28 0.36 0.97
CA GLY A 37 -2.82 1.17 -0.16
C GLY A 37 -2.83 2.68 0.09
N GLU A 38 -3.35 3.15 1.23
CA GLU A 38 -3.22 4.56 1.62
C GLU A 38 -1.72 4.90 1.79
N LYS A 39 -1.31 6.04 1.21
CA LYS A 39 0.08 6.55 1.19
C LYS A 39 0.79 6.39 2.53
N TRP A 40 0.12 6.72 3.63
CA TRP A 40 0.72 6.73 4.95
C TRP A 40 0.76 5.34 5.61
N SER A 41 -0.22 4.48 5.35
CA SER A 41 -0.31 3.14 5.93
C SER A 41 0.89 2.29 5.55
N VAL A 42 1.28 2.31 4.27
CA VAL A 42 2.47 1.61 3.75
C VAL A 42 3.73 2.07 4.49
N LEU A 43 3.94 3.39 4.59
CA LEU A 43 5.12 3.97 5.25
C LEU A 43 5.17 3.61 6.75
N ILE A 44 4.03 3.62 7.44
CA ILE A 44 3.94 3.23 8.85
C ILE A 44 4.27 1.75 9.03
N ILE A 45 3.72 0.86 8.19
CA ILE A 45 3.98 -0.58 8.27
C ILE A 45 5.46 -0.88 8.02
N MET A 46 6.07 -0.25 7.01
CA MET A 46 7.49 -0.42 6.72
C MET A 46 8.38 0.07 7.87
N LEU A 47 8.01 1.19 8.51
CA LEU A 47 8.75 1.71 9.66
C LEU A 47 8.66 0.77 10.87
N LEU A 48 7.46 0.28 11.20
CA LEU A 48 7.22 -0.60 12.34
C LEU A 48 7.72 -2.02 12.14
N ALA A 49 8.06 -2.41 10.90
CA ALA A 49 8.75 -3.67 10.62
C ALA A 49 10.10 -3.77 11.32
N GLY A 50 10.74 -2.62 11.61
CA GLY A 50 11.98 -2.54 12.39
C GLY A 50 11.80 -2.63 13.90
N GLY A 51 10.57 -2.77 14.41
CA GLY A 51 10.25 -2.91 15.83
C GLY A 51 9.33 -1.81 16.38
N PRO A 52 8.98 -1.88 17.68
CA PRO A 52 8.08 -0.93 18.33
C PRO A 52 8.60 0.51 18.27
N ARG A 53 7.71 1.48 18.07
CA ARG A 53 8.04 2.91 18.00
C ARG A 53 7.04 3.79 18.73
N ARG A 54 7.51 4.92 19.23
CA ARG A 54 6.65 5.96 19.83
C ARG A 54 6.00 6.81 18.75
N PHE A 55 4.86 7.43 19.09
CA PHE A 55 4.15 8.33 18.17
C PHE A 55 5.06 9.42 17.56
N THR A 56 5.91 10.04 18.38
CA THR A 56 6.80 11.12 17.96
C THR A 56 7.91 10.64 17.04
N GLU A 57 8.39 9.41 17.21
CA GLU A 57 9.38 8.79 16.34
C GLU A 57 8.78 8.50 14.96
N ILE A 58 7.56 7.94 14.94
CA ILE A 58 6.82 7.69 13.69
C ILE A 58 6.56 9.00 12.94
N LYS A 59 6.09 10.03 13.65
CA LYS A 59 5.84 11.36 13.06
C LYS A 59 7.11 12.01 12.49
N ARG A 60 8.26 11.81 13.12
CA ARG A 60 9.55 12.36 12.66
C ARG A 60 10.11 11.59 11.47
N ALA A 61 9.95 10.28 11.44
CA ALA A 61 10.43 9.44 10.34
C ALA A 61 9.64 9.65 9.05
N ILE A 62 8.32 9.90 9.16
CA ILE A 62 7.43 10.08 8.02
C ILE A 62 7.25 11.58 7.74
N ASN A 63 8.13 12.14 6.92
CA ASN A 63 8.09 13.56 6.62
C ASN A 63 6.80 13.95 5.86
N GLY A 64 6.15 15.04 6.29
CA GLY A 64 4.93 15.56 5.65
C GLY A 64 3.61 14.97 6.14
N ILE A 65 3.60 14.00 7.05
CA ILE A 65 2.35 13.55 7.67
C ILE A 65 1.92 14.52 8.78
N SER A 66 0.66 14.97 8.74
CA SER A 66 0.11 15.76 9.84
C SER A 66 -0.14 14.88 11.06
N GLN A 67 -0.10 15.46 12.26
CA GLN A 67 -0.40 14.73 13.50
C GLN A 67 -1.80 14.12 13.51
N ARG A 68 -2.78 14.86 12.97
CA ARG A 68 -4.16 14.37 12.83
C ARG A 68 -4.22 13.16 11.91
N MET A 69 -3.53 13.22 10.77
CA MET A 69 -3.50 12.12 9.81
C MET A 69 -2.80 10.89 10.38
N LEU A 70 -1.66 11.07 11.07
CA LEU A 70 -0.97 9.96 11.73
C LEU A 70 -1.86 9.25 12.76
N THR A 71 -2.59 10.01 13.59
CA THR A 71 -3.54 9.44 14.55
C THR A 71 -4.66 8.67 13.84
N LEU A 72 -5.18 9.18 12.72
CA LEU A 72 -6.22 8.50 11.94
C LEU A 72 -5.70 7.18 11.37
N CYS A 73 -4.51 7.19 10.75
CA CYS A 73 -3.89 6.01 10.19
C CYS A 73 -3.60 4.95 11.27
N LEU A 74 -2.98 5.34 12.40
CA LEU A 74 -2.69 4.41 13.49
C LEU A 74 -3.98 3.78 14.06
N ARG A 75 -5.05 4.57 14.26
CA ARG A 75 -6.34 4.02 14.70
C ARG A 75 -6.97 3.08 13.68
N GLY A 76 -6.83 3.36 12.39
CA GLY A 76 -7.29 2.48 11.32
C GLY A 76 -6.55 1.14 11.34
N LEU A 77 -5.22 1.19 11.37
CA LEU A 77 -4.37 0.00 11.44
C LEU A 77 -4.60 -0.81 12.73
N GLU A 78 -4.87 -0.14 13.85
CA GLU A 78 -5.19 -0.79 15.13
C GLU A 78 -6.54 -1.49 15.07
N ARG A 79 -7.55 -0.83 14.47
CA ARG A 79 -8.88 -1.41 14.24
C ARG A 79 -8.83 -2.65 13.35
N ASP A 80 -7.97 -2.63 12.34
CA ASP A 80 -7.78 -3.75 11.41
C ASP A 80 -6.90 -4.86 12.01
N GLY A 81 -6.39 -4.66 13.24
CA GLY A 81 -5.56 -5.63 13.95
C GLY A 81 -4.14 -5.76 13.39
N LEU A 82 -3.69 -4.80 12.57
CA LEU A 82 -2.35 -4.78 11.98
C LEU A 82 -1.29 -4.24 12.94
N ILE A 83 -1.70 -3.32 13.82
CA ILE A 83 -0.84 -2.79 14.87
C ILE A 83 -1.50 -2.95 16.25
N LYS A 84 -0.66 -2.96 17.27
CA LYS A 84 -1.08 -2.90 18.66
C LYS A 84 -0.50 -1.65 19.31
N ARG A 85 -1.33 -0.97 20.11
CA ARG A 85 -0.95 0.18 20.92
C ARG A 85 -0.72 -0.26 22.37
N THR A 86 0.47 -0.05 22.89
CA THR A 86 0.83 -0.39 24.28
C THR A 86 1.15 0.89 25.06
N VAL A 87 0.53 1.05 26.23
CA VAL A 87 0.79 2.17 27.15
C VAL A 87 1.82 1.71 28.17
N HIS A 88 2.96 2.39 28.24
CA HIS A 88 4.01 2.12 29.21
C HIS A 88 3.93 3.15 30.34
N ALA A 89 3.53 2.69 31.53
CA ALA A 89 3.45 3.47 32.76
C ALA A 89 4.82 3.57 33.48
N VAL A 90 5.90 3.67 32.71
CA VAL A 90 7.25 3.94 33.23
C VAL A 90 7.50 5.45 33.29
N MET A 91 8.54 5.92 33.97
CA MET A 91 8.92 7.35 33.90
C MET A 91 9.91 7.60 32.75
N PRO A 92 9.64 8.52 31.81
CA PRO A 92 8.36 9.21 31.56
C PRO A 92 7.34 8.30 30.84
N PRO A 93 6.02 8.45 31.12
CA PRO A 93 5.00 7.59 30.54
C PRO A 93 4.91 7.84 29.03
N HIS A 94 4.81 6.76 28.26
CA HIS A 94 4.75 6.85 26.81
C HIS A 94 3.89 5.74 26.19
N VAL A 95 3.63 5.88 24.90
CA VAL A 95 2.85 4.94 24.12
C VAL A 95 3.71 4.43 22.99
N GLU A 96 3.73 3.12 22.81
CA GLU A 96 4.40 2.44 21.70
C GLU A 96 3.38 1.78 20.79
N TYR A 97 3.74 1.72 19.51
CA TYR A 97 3.01 1.03 18.47
C TYR A 97 3.91 -0.05 17.91
N GLU A 98 3.39 -1.27 17.81
CA GLU A 98 4.09 -2.44 17.28
C GLU A 98 3.23 -3.14 16.23
N LEU A 99 3.85 -3.79 15.26
CA LEU A 99 3.11 -4.69 14.36
C LEU A 99 2.62 -5.90 15.15
N THR A 100 1.40 -6.35 14.85
CA THR A 100 0.92 -7.66 15.30
C THR A 100 1.49 -8.78 14.42
N PRO A 101 1.29 -10.06 14.77
CA PRO A 101 1.61 -11.16 13.83
C PRO A 101 0.92 -11.01 12.47
N LEU A 102 -0.31 -10.49 12.45
CA LEU A 102 -1.03 -10.18 11.21
C LEU A 102 -0.33 -9.05 10.44
N GLY A 103 0.03 -7.96 11.11
CA GLY A 103 0.79 -6.86 10.50
C GLY A 103 2.13 -7.30 9.90
N HIS A 104 2.86 -8.17 10.59
CA HIS A 104 4.12 -8.73 10.09
C HIS A 104 3.93 -9.60 8.84
N SER A 105 2.82 -10.34 8.75
CA SER A 105 2.53 -11.15 7.55
C SER A 105 2.30 -10.29 6.30
N LEU A 106 1.83 -9.04 6.48
CA LEU A 106 1.60 -8.08 5.41
C LEU A 106 2.88 -7.36 4.96
N THR A 107 3.88 -7.26 5.84
CA THR A 107 5.13 -6.54 5.59
C THR A 107 5.82 -6.98 4.30
N LYS A 108 5.85 -8.30 4.00
CA LYS A 108 6.50 -8.82 2.79
C LYS A 108 5.88 -8.25 1.51
N SER A 109 4.55 -8.21 1.44
CA SER A 109 3.82 -7.69 0.26
C SER A 109 4.02 -6.19 0.12
N VAL A 110 3.96 -5.45 1.23
CA VAL A 110 4.12 -3.99 1.25
C VAL A 110 5.54 -3.58 0.87
N ILE A 111 6.57 -4.26 1.38
CA ILE A 111 7.96 -4.02 1.01
C ILE A 111 8.20 -4.31 -0.47
N ALA A 112 7.65 -5.42 -0.99
CA ALA A 112 7.79 -5.74 -2.42
C ALA A 112 7.16 -4.65 -3.31
N LEU A 113 5.97 -4.17 -2.95
CA LEU A 113 5.31 -3.09 -3.66
C LEU A 113 6.09 -1.76 -3.56
N GLY A 114 6.60 -1.44 -2.37
CA GLY A 114 7.41 -0.26 -2.13
C GLY A 114 8.72 -0.28 -2.91
N SER A 115 9.40 -1.42 -2.97
CA SER A 115 10.62 -1.61 -3.78
C SER A 115 10.32 -1.39 -5.26
N TRP A 116 9.27 -2.04 -5.79
CA TRP A 116 8.89 -1.86 -7.19
C TRP A 116 8.59 -0.39 -7.52
N ALA A 117 7.86 0.30 -6.64
CA ALA A 117 7.53 1.71 -6.83
C ALA A 117 8.78 2.60 -6.80
N ASN A 118 9.74 2.31 -5.91
CA ASN A 118 11.02 3.00 -5.85
C ASN A 118 11.84 2.80 -7.14
N ASP A 119 11.87 1.56 -7.64
CA ASP A 119 12.65 1.19 -8.82
C ASP A 119 12.08 1.82 -10.11
N HIS A 120 10.78 2.11 -10.16
CA HIS A 120 10.08 2.63 -11.35
C HIS A 120 9.57 4.06 -11.20
N ILE A 121 9.96 4.79 -10.14
CA ILE A 121 9.41 6.13 -9.88
C ILE A 121 9.71 7.11 -11.04
N ALA A 122 10.89 7.01 -11.64
CA ALA A 122 11.30 7.84 -12.77
C ALA A 122 10.45 7.56 -14.02
N ASP A 123 10.15 6.29 -14.30
CA ASP A 123 9.30 5.90 -15.43
C ASP A 123 7.86 6.40 -15.26
N ILE A 124 7.33 6.29 -14.03
CA ILE A 124 5.99 6.80 -13.69
C ILE A 124 5.94 8.31 -13.84
N ASP A 125 6.96 9.04 -13.37
CA ASP A 125 7.00 10.49 -13.48
C ASP A 125 7.14 10.96 -14.93
N ALA A 126 7.93 10.27 -15.76
CA ALA A 126 8.00 10.51 -17.19
C ALA A 126 6.64 10.29 -17.87
N ALA A 127 5.93 9.21 -17.53
CA ALA A 127 4.60 8.93 -18.05
C ALA A 127 3.56 10.00 -17.66
N ARG A 128 3.62 10.51 -16.41
CA ARG A 128 2.77 11.63 -15.94
C ARG A 128 3.03 12.91 -16.72
N GLN A 129 4.29 13.29 -16.88
CA GLN A 129 4.67 14.48 -17.65
C GLN A 129 4.20 14.39 -19.11
N ALA A 130 4.34 13.21 -19.74
CA ALA A 130 3.87 12.98 -21.10
C ALA A 130 2.33 13.09 -21.23
N PHE A 131 1.59 12.63 -20.22
CA PHE A 131 0.13 12.77 -20.17
C PHE A 131 -0.29 14.23 -20.00
N ASP A 132 0.29 14.94 -19.01
CA ASP A 132 -0.03 16.34 -18.74
C ASP A 132 0.29 17.24 -19.95
N ALA A 133 1.38 16.96 -20.66
CA ALA A 133 1.75 17.67 -21.88
C ALA A 133 0.74 17.44 -23.03
N ARG A 134 0.14 16.25 -23.12
CA ARG A 134 -0.90 15.96 -24.11
C ARG A 134 -2.20 16.70 -23.79
N GLU A 135 -2.68 16.62 -22.55
CA GLU A 135 -3.91 17.30 -22.12
C GLU A 135 -3.79 18.83 -22.24
N GLY A 136 -2.65 19.40 -21.83
CA GLY A 136 -2.38 20.83 -22.00
C GLY A 136 -2.37 21.28 -23.46
N ASN A 137 -1.87 20.44 -24.38
CA ASN A 137 -1.90 20.73 -25.81
C ASN A 137 -3.31 20.62 -26.41
N GLU A 138 -4.15 19.71 -25.91
CA GLU A 138 -5.54 19.58 -26.33
C GLU A 138 -6.42 20.76 -25.90
N GLU A 139 -6.20 21.32 -24.70
CA GLU A 139 -6.89 22.53 -24.25
C GLU A 139 -6.49 23.78 -25.05
N VAL A 140 -5.18 23.94 -25.35
CA VAL A 140 -4.69 25.05 -26.17
C VAL A 140 -5.20 24.96 -27.62
N ALA A 141 -5.28 23.75 -28.19
CA ALA A 141 -5.84 23.54 -29.52
C ALA A 141 -7.34 23.89 -29.57
N LYS A 142 -8.12 23.53 -28.54
CA LYS A 142 -9.55 23.88 -28.44
C LYS A 142 -9.79 25.39 -28.28
N HIS A 143 -8.85 26.11 -27.65
CA HIS A 143 -8.98 27.57 -27.44
C HIS A 143 -8.60 28.39 -28.68
N ARG A 144 -7.79 27.83 -29.58
CA ARG A 144 -7.32 28.51 -30.81
C ARG A 144 -8.23 28.33 -32.02
N VAL A 145 -9.22 27.44 -31.91
CA VAL A 145 -10.21 27.12 -32.98
C VAL A 145 -11.56 27.83 -32.75
N LYS A 146 -11.69 28.61 -31.68
CA LYS A 146 -12.81 29.54 -31.46
C LYS A 146 -12.42 30.96 -31.88
#